data_AF-A0A183Q1Q9-F1
#
_entry.id   AF-A0A183Q1Q9-F1
#
_cell.length_a   1.000
_cell.length_b   1.000
_cell.length_c   1.000
_cell.angle_alpha   90.00
_cell.angle_beta   90.00
_cell.angle_gamma   90.00
#
_symmetry.space_group_name_H-M   'P 1'
#
loop_
_entity.id
_entity.type
_entity.pdbx_description
1 polymer ?
#
loop_
_entity_poly.entity_id
_entity_poly.type
_entity_poly.pdbx_seq_one_letter_code
_entity_poly.pdbx_strand_id
1 'polypeptide(L)'
;MANGTSVGETKFIYYIDEEETPYLVKLNIAPEKVTLGDFKNALNRPHSKFFFKSLDDDFGVVKEEIFEDNAPLPCFNGRVVSWVCIRIIFINSYFIDKVSDIQY
;
A
#
# COMPACT_ATOMS: atom_id res chain seq x y z
N MET A 1 2.61 -33.41 13.97
CA MET A 1 1.48 -32.54 14.38
C MET A 1 1.79 -31.14 13.87
N ALA A 2 0.86 -30.59 13.08
CA ALA A 2 0.74 -29.21 12.58
C ALA A 2 2.00 -28.43 12.13
N ASN A 3 2.36 -28.54 10.85
CA ASN A 3 3.00 -27.42 10.14
C ASN A 3 1.94 -26.78 9.25
N GLY A 4 1.12 -25.90 9.85
CA GLY A 4 0.27 -25.00 9.09
C GLY A 4 1.15 -23.99 8.38
N THR A 5 1.68 -24.34 7.21
CA THR A 5 2.22 -23.38 6.27
C THR A 5 1.07 -22.46 5.91
N SER A 6 1.01 -21.27 6.52
CA SER A 6 0.17 -20.20 6.00
C SER A 6 0.64 -19.95 4.57
N VAL A 7 -0.11 -20.46 3.60
CA VAL A 7 0.00 -20.07 2.20
C VAL A 7 -0.17 -18.56 2.22
N GLY A 8 0.95 -17.83 2.20
CA GLY A 8 0.97 -16.43 2.57
C GLY A 8 0.07 -15.64 1.64
N GLU A 9 -0.99 -15.06 2.17
CA GLU A 9 -1.89 -14.17 1.46
C GLU A 9 -1.60 -12.74 1.95
N THR A 10 -1.43 -11.82 1.00
CA THR A 10 -1.32 -10.39 1.29
C THR A 10 -2.62 -9.71 0.89
N LYS A 11 -3.20 -8.95 1.82
CA LYS A 11 -4.40 -8.13 1.57
C LYS A 11 -4.00 -6.70 1.30
N PHE A 12 -4.33 -6.21 0.13
CA PHE A 12 -4.16 -4.82 -0.24
C PHE A 12 -5.46 -4.09 -0.03
N ILE A 13 -5.40 -3.00 0.72
CA ILE A 13 -6.50 -2.05 0.90
C ILE A 13 -6.02 -0.76 0.27
N TYR A 14 -6.67 -0.29 -0.78
CA TYR A 14 -6.18 0.87 -1.52
C TYR A 14 -7.26 1.89 -1.88
N TYR A 15 -6.87 3.15 -1.83
CA TYR A 15 -7.69 4.28 -2.23
C TYR A 15 -7.27 4.76 -3.61
N ILE A 16 -8.22 5.17 -4.44
CA ILE A 16 -7.96 5.80 -5.73
C ILE A 16 -8.29 7.28 -5.60
N ASP A 17 -7.31 8.15 -5.86
CA ASP A 17 -7.45 9.61 -5.78
C ASP A 17 -8.19 10.06 -4.48
N GLU A 18 -9.38 10.68 -4.59
CA GLU A 18 -10.18 11.20 -3.47
C GLU A 18 -11.31 10.25 -3.01
N GLU A 19 -11.38 9.03 -3.54
CA GLU A 19 -12.46 8.10 -3.17
C GLU A 19 -12.38 7.71 -1.68
N GLU A 20 -13.50 7.84 -0.97
CA GLU A 20 -13.58 7.54 0.46
C GLU A 20 -13.62 6.03 0.75
N THR A 21 -14.21 5.25 -0.16
CA THR A 21 -14.34 3.81 0.00
C THR A 21 -13.10 3.11 -0.55
N PRO A 22 -12.30 2.41 0.28
CA PRO A 22 -11.16 1.69 -0.22
C PRO A 22 -11.58 0.41 -0.96
N TYR A 23 -10.78 0.04 -1.94
CA TYR A 23 -10.87 -1.25 -2.61
C TYR A 23 -10.01 -2.28 -1.88
N LEU A 24 -10.37 -3.56 -2.02
CA LEU A 24 -9.63 -4.67 -1.46
C LEU A 24 -9.25 -5.66 -2.56
N VAL A 25 -7.96 -5.97 -2.68
CA VAL A 25 -7.45 -7.07 -3.51
C VAL A 25 -6.61 -8.01 -2.66
N LYS A 26 -6.68 -9.31 -2.96
CA LYS A 26 -5.94 -10.35 -2.23
C LYS A 26 -4.98 -11.02 -3.20
N LEU A 27 -3.70 -11.04 -2.83
CA LEU A 27 -2.67 -11.75 -3.59
C LEU A 27 -2.24 -12.98 -2.81
N ASN A 28 -2.10 -14.11 -3.50
CA ASN A 28 -1.55 -15.34 -2.94
C ASN A 28 -0.02 -15.27 -2.88
N ILE A 29 0.50 -14.19 -2.32
CA ILE A 29 1.91 -13.89 -2.14
C ILE A 29 2.13 -13.57 -0.67
N ALA A 30 3.16 -14.15 -0.09
CA ALA A 30 3.48 -13.94 1.31
C ALA A 30 3.86 -12.47 1.57
N PRO A 31 3.41 -11.89 2.70
CA PRO A 31 3.70 -10.50 3.08
C PRO A 31 5.18 -10.11 2.97
N GLU A 32 6.09 -11.03 3.30
CA GLU A 32 7.54 -10.81 3.28
C GLU A 32 8.17 -10.84 1.89
N LYS A 33 7.41 -11.21 0.85
CA LYS A 33 7.89 -11.32 -0.55
C LYS A 33 7.19 -10.38 -1.50
N VAL A 34 6.14 -9.70 -1.05
CA VAL A 34 5.27 -8.92 -1.92
C VAL A 34 5.95 -7.61 -2.34
N THR A 35 5.87 -7.30 -3.63
CA THR A 35 6.54 -6.15 -4.23
C THR A 35 5.56 -5.15 -4.84
N LEU A 36 6.05 -3.94 -5.16
CA LEU A 36 5.27 -2.97 -5.94
C LEU A 36 4.84 -3.54 -7.30
N GLY A 37 5.69 -4.32 -7.96
CA GLY A 37 5.40 -4.95 -9.24
C GLY A 37 4.19 -5.88 -9.16
N ASP A 38 4.09 -6.69 -8.10
CA ASP A 38 2.93 -7.56 -7.86
C ASP A 38 1.64 -6.76 -7.75
N PHE A 39 1.69 -5.65 -7.00
CA PHE A 39 0.54 -4.77 -6.81
C PHE A 39 0.14 -4.03 -8.10
N LYS A 40 1.11 -3.51 -8.85
CA LYS A 40 0.88 -2.88 -10.16
C LYS A 40 0.26 -3.84 -11.16
N ASN A 41 0.75 -5.08 -11.19
CA ASN A 41 0.22 -6.14 -12.05
C ASN A 41 -1.23 -6.48 -11.70
N ALA A 42 -1.58 -6.50 -10.41
CA ALA A 42 -2.94 -6.73 -9.95
C ALA A 42 -3.91 -5.58 -10.34
N LEU A 43 -3.42 -4.35 -10.37
CA LEU A 43 -4.22 -3.16 -10.71
C LEU A 43 -4.31 -2.88 -12.21
N ASN A 44 -3.34 -3.35 -13.01
CA ASN A 44 -3.20 -3.06 -14.43
C ASN A 44 -3.19 -1.54 -14.73
N ARG A 45 -2.49 -0.75 -13.89
CA ARG A 45 -2.40 0.72 -13.97
C ARG A 45 -0.93 1.19 -13.96
N PRO A 46 -0.29 1.36 -15.15
CA PRO A 46 1.15 1.62 -15.23
C PRO A 46 1.58 3.09 -15.01
N HIS A 47 0.66 4.06 -15.04
CA HIS A 47 0.97 5.49 -14.96
C HIS A 47 0.43 6.15 -13.69
N SER A 48 0.58 5.49 -12.54
CA SER A 48 0.12 6.00 -11.25
C SER A 48 1.28 6.09 -10.27
N LYS A 49 1.17 7.04 -9.34
CA LYS A 49 2.05 7.09 -8.17
C LYS A 49 1.45 6.26 -7.05
N PHE A 50 2.29 5.54 -6.33
CA PHE A 50 1.89 4.63 -5.28
C PHE A 50 2.51 5.07 -3.97
N PHE A 51 1.64 5.42 -3.03
CA PHE A 51 2.03 5.72 -1.66
C PHE A 51 1.54 4.60 -0.74
N PHE A 52 2.28 4.33 0.32
CA PHE A 52 1.97 3.25 1.25
C PHE A 52 2.02 3.73 2.68
N LYS A 53 1.15 3.17 3.53
CA LYS A 53 1.22 3.41 4.97
C LYS A 53 2.46 2.69 5.48
N SER A 54 3.41 3.45 5.99
CA SER A 54 4.67 2.95 6.53
C SER A 54 4.91 3.52 7.93
N LEU A 55 5.88 2.95 8.64
CA LEU A 55 6.33 3.44 9.93
C LEU A 55 7.78 3.89 9.78
N ASP A 56 8.00 5.17 10.03
CA ASP A 56 9.31 5.79 10.12
C ASP A 56 9.71 5.94 11.60
N ASP A 57 10.98 5.74 11.91
CA ASP A 57 11.48 5.72 13.30
C ASP A 57 11.42 7.10 13.98
N ASP A 58 11.55 8.19 13.22
CA ASP A 58 11.58 9.56 13.74
C ASP A 58 10.21 10.24 13.65
N PHE A 59 9.46 9.97 12.57
CA PHE A 59 8.20 10.63 12.26
C PHE A 59 6.96 9.81 12.60
N GLY A 60 7.11 8.52 12.92
CA GLY A 60 6.01 7.62 13.17
C GLY A 60 5.30 7.24 11.87
N VAL A 61 3.97 7.33 11.83
CA VAL A 61 3.20 6.83 10.67
C VAL A 61 3.29 7.82 9.50
N VAL A 62 3.79 7.35 8.36
CA VAL A 62 4.00 8.16 7.15
C VAL A 62 3.36 7.54 5.91
N LYS A 63 3.24 8.34 4.84
CA LYS A 63 2.91 7.89 3.48
C LYS A 63 4.18 7.82 2.65
N GLU A 64 4.77 6.63 2.56
CA GLU A 64 5.99 6.39 1.81
C GLU A 64 5.70 6.25 0.31
N GLU A 65 6.35 7.04 -0.55
CA GLU A 65 6.28 6.89 -2.02
C GLU A 65 7.24 5.77 -2.46
N ILE A 66 6.71 4.72 -3.08
CA ILE A 66 7.53 3.63 -3.64
C ILE A 66 7.32 3.61 -5.15
N PHE A 67 8.42 3.73 -5.90
CA PHE A 67 8.40 3.81 -7.36
C PHE A 67 9.06 2.61 -8.07
N GLU A 68 9.94 1.87 -7.38
CA GLU A 68 10.65 0.72 -7.93
C GLU A 68 9.82 -0.57 -7.85
N ASP A 69 9.68 -1.28 -8.98
CA ASP A 69 8.83 -2.48 -9.07
C ASP A 69 9.31 -3.63 -8.17
N ASN A 70 10.61 -3.71 -7.92
CA ASN A 70 11.21 -4.77 -7.10
C ASN A 70 11.24 -4.43 -5.60
N ALA A 71 10.82 -3.22 -5.22
CA ALA A 71 10.85 -2.80 -3.83
C ALA A 71 9.80 -3.58 -3.00
N PRO A 72 10.19 -4.08 -1.81
CA PRO A 72 9.25 -4.70 -0.89
C PRO A 72 8.26 -3.66 -0.36
N LEU A 73 7.03 -4.08 -0.07
CA LEU A 73 6.01 -3.17 0.43
C LEU A 73 5.88 -3.21 1.96
N PRO A 74 5.64 -2.06 2.61
CA PRO A 74 5.41 -2.03 4.05
C PRO A 74 4.13 -2.79 4.37
N CYS A 75 4.28 -3.89 5.09
CA CYS A 75 3.18 -4.78 5.45
C CYS A 75 3.00 -4.85 6.96
N PHE A 76 1.77 -4.69 7.41
CA PHE A 76 1.39 -4.79 8.83
C PHE A 76 0.28 -5.81 9.00
N ASN A 77 0.52 -6.89 9.75
CA ASN A 77 -0.42 -8.00 9.97
C ASN A 77 -1.00 -8.60 8.67
N GLY A 78 -0.15 -8.77 7.64
CA GLY A 78 -0.56 -9.31 6.33
C GLY A 78 -1.41 -8.35 5.50
N ARG A 79 -1.43 -7.05 5.87
CA ARG A 79 -2.15 -6.01 5.15
C ARG A 79 -1.19 -4.93 4.66
N VAL A 80 -1.44 -4.47 3.45
CA VAL A 80 -0.76 -3.32 2.84
C VAL A 80 -1.83 -2.27 2.58
N VAL A 81 -1.61 -1.05 3.04
CA VAL A 81 -2.51 0.09 2.79
C VAL A 81 -1.84 1.02 1.78
N SER A 82 -2.53 1.33 0.69
CA SER A 82 -1.98 2.15 -0.39
C SER A 82 -2.90 3.30 -0.83
N TRP A 83 -2.31 4.37 -1.32
CA TRP A 83 -2.99 5.44 -2.03
C TRP A 83 -2.45 5.48 -3.46
N VAL A 84 -3.34 5.29 -4.43
CA VAL A 84 -3.04 5.30 -5.85
C VAL A 84 -3.44 6.66 -6.41
N CYS A 85 -2.46 7.49 -6.74
CA CYS A 85 -2.70 8.80 -7.33
C CYS A 85 -2.54 8.71 -8.85
N ILE A 86 -3.65 8.94 -9.57
CA ILE A 86 -3.69 8.94 -11.03
C ILE A 86 -3.42 10.37 -11.54
N ARG A 87 -3.77 11.39 -10.74
CA ARG A 87 -3.64 12.80 -11.14
C ARG A 87 -2.46 13.48 -10.43
N ILE A 88 -1.54 14.04 -11.22
CA ILE A 88 -0.28 14.68 -10.76
C ILE A 88 -0.52 15.91 -9.84
N ILE A 89 -1.69 16.54 -9.94
CA ILE A 89 -2.00 17.82 -9.27
C ILE A 89 -2.27 17.66 -7.76
N PHE A 90 -2.49 16.44 -7.27
CA PHE A 90 -3.10 16.19 -5.96
C PHE A 90 -2.10 15.90 -4.82
N ILE A 91 -0.80 15.90 -5.09
CA ILE A 91 0.21 15.49 -4.10
C ILE A 91 0.37 16.55 -2.99
N ASN A 92 0.15 17.83 -3.26
CA ASN A 92 0.56 18.89 -2.32
C ASN A 92 -0.51 19.34 -1.31
N SER A 93 -1.82 19.23 -1.62
CA SER A 93 -2.86 19.78 -0.73
C SER A 93 -3.47 18.77 0.24
N TYR A 94 -3.49 17.47 -0.09
CA TYR A 94 -4.14 16.42 0.73
C TYR A 94 -3.16 15.55 1.53
N PHE A 95 -1.85 15.70 1.29
CA PHE A 95 -0.84 14.94 2.00
C PHE A 95 -0.84 15.24 3.50
N ILE A 96 -1.19 16.46 3.89
CA ILE A 96 -1.24 16.89 5.30
C ILE A 96 -2.54 16.45 5.98
N ASP A 97 -3.71 16.66 5.36
CA ASP A 97 -5.00 16.41 6.03
C ASP A 97 -5.25 14.91 6.31
N LYS A 98 -4.80 14.00 5.43
CA LYS A 98 -5.01 12.55 5.59
C LYS A 98 -3.87 11.83 6.31
N VAL A 99 -2.83 12.50 6.81
CA VAL A 99 -1.86 11.88 7.73
C VAL A 99 -2.39 11.93 9.17
N SER A 100 -3.14 12.98 9.53
CA SER A 100 -3.85 13.10 10.81
C SER A 100 -4.92 12.01 11.03
N ASP A 101 -5.60 11.56 9.97
CA ASP A 101 -6.60 10.49 10.05
C ASP A 101 -6.00 9.08 10.10
N ILE A 102 -4.67 8.93 9.98
CA ILE A 102 -3.99 7.65 10.15
C ILE A 102 -3.66 7.46 11.64
N GLN A 103 -4.66 7.58 12.49
CA GLN A 103 -4.62 7.12 13.87
C GLN A 103 -5.45 5.85 13.97
N TYR A 104 -4.80 4.80 14.48
CA TYR A 104 -5.30 3.48 14.90
C TYR A 104 -6.75 3.09 14.59
#